data_AF-A0A933RSK1-F1
#
_entry.id   AF-A0A933RSK1-F1
#
_cell.length_a   1.000
_cell.length_b   1.000
_cell.length_c   1.000
_cell.angle_alpha   90.00
_cell.angle_beta   90.00
_cell.angle_gamma   90.00
#
_symmetry.space_group_name_H-M   'P 1'
#
loop_
_entity.id
_entity.type
_entity.pdbx_description
1 polymer ?
#
loop_
_entity_poly.entity_id
_entity_poly.type
_entity_poly.pdbx_seq_one_letter_code
_entity_poly.pdbx_strand_id
1 'polypeptide(L)'
;MTRGQTYRCSICGSELVVIKAANGELQPVCCNQPMIPLKQKTQMYRCPICGTEVAVLSSKSSSMRLICCNVPMRILVRQTAANP
;
A
#
# COMPACT_ATOMS: atom_id res chain seq x y z
N MET A 1 -7.11 11.31 1.42
CA MET A 1 -6.09 10.65 0.57
C MET A 1 -6.01 9.17 0.94
N THR A 2 -6.35 8.28 0.00
CA THR A 2 -6.43 6.81 0.18
C THR A 2 -5.18 6.05 -0.27
N ARG A 3 -4.09 6.75 -0.61
CA ARG A 3 -2.85 6.10 -1.07
C ARG A 3 -2.28 5.18 0.01
N GLY A 4 -1.91 3.97 -0.39
CA GLY A 4 -1.45 2.89 0.48
C GLY A 4 -2.56 2.25 1.31
N GLN A 5 -3.82 2.66 1.15
CA GLN A 5 -4.94 2.01 1.82
C GLN A 5 -5.09 0.57 1.31
N THR A 6 -5.20 -0.36 2.24
CA THR A 6 -5.44 -1.77 1.93
C THR A 6 -6.88 -2.13 2.30
N TYR A 7 -7.50 -3.01 1.52
CA TYR A 7 -8.83 -3.56 1.76
C TYR A 7 -8.75 -5.08 1.73
N ARG A 8 -9.62 -5.76 2.49
CA ARG A 8 -9.73 -7.21 2.49
C ARG A 8 -11.17 -7.68 2.32
N CYS A 9 -11.39 -8.70 1.52
CA CYS A 9 -12.68 -9.37 1.41
C CYS A 9 -12.87 -10.31 2.61
N SER A 10 -13.97 -10.17 3.35
CA SER A 10 -14.27 -11.06 4.48
C SER A 10 -14.73 -12.47 4.07
N ILE A 11 -15.14 -12.69 2.81
CA ILE A 11 -15.52 -14.03 2.33
C ILE A 11 -14.29 -14.81 1.84
N CYS A 12 -13.60 -14.30 0.79
CA CYS A 12 -12.52 -15.03 0.13
C CYS A 12 -11.11 -14.66 0.62
N GLY A 13 -10.99 -13.61 1.43
CA GLY A 13 -9.70 -13.16 1.95
C GLY A 13 -8.84 -12.33 1.00
N SER A 14 -9.25 -12.12 -0.26
CA SER A 14 -8.50 -11.31 -1.24
C SER A 14 -8.21 -9.90 -0.72
N GLU A 15 -7.03 -9.38 -1.05
CA GLU A 15 -6.57 -8.05 -0.65
C GLU A 15 -6.44 -7.11 -1.85
N LEU A 16 -6.72 -5.83 -1.63
CA LEU A 16 -6.57 -4.76 -2.61
C LEU A 16 -5.76 -3.62 -2.00
N VAL A 17 -4.79 -3.10 -2.73
CA VAL A 17 -3.97 -1.94 -2.32
C VAL A 17 -4.17 -0.78 -3.28
N VAL A 18 -4.44 0.39 -2.72
CA VAL A 18 -4.61 1.63 -3.51
C VAL A 18 -3.27 2.30 -3.77
N ILE A 19 -2.78 2.23 -5.00
CA ILE A 19 -1.51 2.88 -5.41
C ILE A 19 -1.70 4.39 -5.65
N LYS A 20 -2.80 4.76 -6.30
CA LYS A 20 -3.17 6.15 -6.58
C LYS A 20 -4.68 6.25 -6.68
N ALA A 21 -5.26 7.31 -6.11
CA ALA A 21 -6.68 7.59 -6.25
C ALA A 21 -6.87 8.96 -6.91
N ALA A 22 -7.80 8.98 -7.88
CA ALA A 22 -8.38 10.15 -8.54
C ALA A 22 -8.79 11.22 -7.52
N ASN A 23 -9.93 10.95 -6.88
CA ASN A 23 -10.60 11.70 -5.81
C ASN A 23 -11.57 10.73 -5.10
N GLY A 24 -11.95 11.01 -3.85
CA GLY A 24 -12.97 10.24 -3.12
C GLY A 24 -12.47 8.99 -2.37
N GLU A 25 -13.36 8.40 -1.57
CA GLU A 25 -13.13 7.11 -0.92
C GLU A 25 -13.45 5.97 -1.87
N LEU A 26 -12.48 5.07 -2.07
CA LEU A 26 -12.70 3.85 -2.83
C LEU A 26 -13.59 2.91 -2.02
N GLN A 27 -14.65 2.40 -2.66
CA GLN A 27 -15.53 1.36 -2.13
C GLN A 27 -15.38 0.09 -2.98
N PRO A 28 -14.24 -0.62 -2.89
CA PRO A 28 -14.04 -1.83 -3.66
C PRO A 28 -15.02 -2.93 -3.23
N VAL A 29 -15.51 -3.71 -4.19
CA VAL A 29 -16.46 -4.81 -3.98
C VAL A 29 -15.80 -6.12 -4.40
N CYS A 30 -15.92 -7.14 -3.56
CA CYS A 30 -15.44 -8.50 -3.83
C CYS A 30 -16.43 -9.50 -3.21
N CYS A 31 -16.68 -10.63 -3.88
CA CYS A 31 -17.71 -11.59 -3.45
C CYS A 31 -19.09 -10.94 -3.23
N ASN A 32 -19.46 -9.99 -4.10
CA ASN A 32 -20.73 -9.25 -4.07
C ASN A 32 -20.99 -8.44 -2.80
N GLN A 33 -19.95 -8.07 -2.05
CA GLN A 33 -20.06 -7.19 -0.88
C GLN A 33 -18.91 -6.17 -0.83
N PRO A 34 -19.11 -5.01 -0.17
CA PRO A 34 -18.05 -4.06 0.07
C PRO A 34 -16.88 -4.71 0.84
N MET A 35 -15.65 -4.47 0.38
CA MET A 35 -14.46 -4.93 1.09
C MET A 35 -14.20 -4.04 2.32
N ILE A 36 -13.61 -4.64 3.35
CA ILE A 36 -13.34 -3.96 4.62
C ILE A 36 -12.00 -3.24 4.53
N PRO A 37 -11.91 -1.92 4.82
CA PRO A 37 -10.64 -1.22 4.88
C PRO A 37 -9.82 -1.73 6.07
N LEU A 38 -8.56 -2.07 5.82
CA LEU A 38 -7.64 -2.47 6.87
C LEU A 38 -6.96 -1.23 7.48
N LYS A 39 -6.73 -1.26 8.80
CA LYS A 39 -5.99 -0.19 9.50
C LYS A 39 -4.54 -0.10 9.05
N GLN A 40 -3.97 -1.24 8.65
CA GLN A 40 -2.63 -1.31 8.09
C GLN A 40 -2.59 -0.76 6.67
N LYS A 41 -1.65 0.14 6.44
CA LYS A 41 -1.35 0.67 5.10
C LYS A 41 -0.15 -0.03 4.50
N THR A 42 -0.20 -0.27 3.20
CA THR A 42 0.96 -0.76 2.44
C THR A 42 2.05 0.31 2.41
N GLN A 43 3.29 -0.08 2.72
CA GLN A 43 4.42 0.83 2.66
C GLN A 43 4.68 1.23 1.20
N MET A 44 4.83 2.53 0.98
CA MET A 44 5.11 3.07 -0.35
C MET A 44 6.36 3.93 -0.33
N TYR A 45 7.09 3.91 -1.43
CA TYR A 45 8.35 4.62 -1.62
C TYR A 45 8.29 5.47 -2.89
N ARG A 46 9.11 6.52 -2.94
CA ARG A 46 9.28 7.37 -4.12
C ARG A 46 10.76 7.68 -4.34
N CYS A 47 11.21 7.58 -5.58
CA CYS A 47 12.53 8.01 -5.99
C CYS A 47 12.59 9.55 -5.94
N PRO A 48 13.57 10.15 -5.24
CA PRO A 48 13.69 11.60 -5.18
C PRO A 48 14.19 12.23 -6.49
N ILE A 49 14.74 11.44 -7.42
CA ILE A 49 15.30 11.92 -8.68
C ILE A 49 14.27 11.84 -9.81
N CYS A 50 13.79 10.65 -10.15
CA CYS A 50 12.84 10.45 -11.27
C CYS A 50 11.36 10.42 -10.85
N GLY A 51 11.07 10.38 -9.54
CA GLY A 51 9.69 10.33 -9.04
C GLY A 51 8.99 8.97 -9.15
N THR A 52 9.66 7.91 -9.62
CA THR A 52 9.10 6.54 -9.64
C THR A 52 8.62 6.12 -8.25
N GLU A 53 7.45 5.49 -8.18
CA GLU A 53 6.84 5.03 -6.93
C GLU A 53 6.78 3.50 -6.88
N VAL A 54 6.96 2.93 -5.69
CA VAL A 54 6.92 1.48 -5.44
C VAL A 54 6.08 1.21 -4.19
N ALA A 55 5.21 0.20 -4.24
CA ALA A 55 4.50 -0.32 -3.08
C ALA A 55 5.07 -1.70 -2.71
N VAL A 56 5.32 -1.93 -1.42
CA VAL A 56 5.84 -3.22 -0.92
C VAL A 56 4.68 -4.04 -0.36
N LEU A 57 4.21 -5.02 -1.14
CA LEU A 57 3.05 -5.85 -0.78
C LEU A 57 3.36 -6.88 0.30
N SER A 58 4.59 -7.41 0.29
CA SER A 58 5.10 -8.28 1.35
C SER A 58 6.60 -8.12 1.45
N SER A 59 7.14 -8.28 2.65
CA SER A 59 8.58 -8.42 2.87
C SER A 59 8.82 -9.42 3.98
N LYS A 60 9.75 -10.35 3.75
CA LYS A 60 10.24 -11.27 4.79
C LYS A 60 11.38 -10.67 5.62
N SER A 61 11.95 -9.56 5.16
CA SER A 61 13.07 -8.88 5.81
C SER A 61 12.69 -7.44 6.17
N SER A 62 13.04 -7.03 7.39
CA SER A 62 12.88 -5.65 7.86
C SER A 62 13.93 -4.68 7.28
N SER A 63 14.94 -5.18 6.55
CA SER A 63 16.09 -4.38 6.07
C SER A 63 16.09 -4.12 4.55
N MET A 64 14.97 -4.33 3.86
CA MET A 64 14.90 -4.10 2.42
C MET A 64 15.17 -2.62 2.09
N ARG A 65 16.16 -2.37 1.22
CA ARG A 65 16.51 -1.04 0.73
C ARG A 65 16.19 -0.94 -0.75
N LEU A 66 15.23 -0.08 -1.11
CA LEU A 66 14.90 0.19 -2.50
C LEU A 66 15.80 1.29 -3.06
N ILE A 67 16.45 1.00 -4.18
CA ILE A 67 17.34 1.92 -4.89
C ILE A 67 16.74 2.21 -6.27
N CYS A 68 16.71 3.48 -6.65
CA CYS A 68 16.31 3.94 -7.98
C CYS A 68 17.16 5.16 -8.34
N CYS A 69 17.54 5.33 -9.62
CA CYS A 69 18.49 6.37 -10.05
C CYS A 69 19.78 6.38 -9.22
N ASN A 70 20.26 5.19 -8.83
CA ASN A 70 21.44 4.99 -8.00
C ASN A 70 21.42 5.70 -6.62
N VAL A 71 20.23 6.05 -6.11
CA VAL A 71 20.06 6.62 -4.77
C VAL A 71 18.98 5.88 -3.97
N PRO A 72 19.02 5.91 -2.63
CA PRO A 72 17.96 5.35 -1.81
C PRO A 72 16.62 6.04 -2.06
N MET A 73 15.57 5.25 -2.26
CA MET A 73 14.20 5.77 -2.34
C MET A 73 13.72 6.24 -0.96
N ARG A 74 12.85 7.27 -0.94
CA ARG A 74 12.28 7.83 0.29
C ARG A 74 10.92 7.20 0.58
N ILE A 75 10.59 7.03 1.86
CA ILE A 75 9.27 6.55 2.28
C ILE A 75 8.22 7.64 2.00
N LEU A 76 7.16 7.27 1.28
CA LEU A 76 6.02 8.13 0.96
C LEU A 76 4.79 7.79 1.84
N VAL A 77 4.55 6.51 2.12
CA VAL A 77 3.57 6.03 3.10
C VAL A 77 4.28 5.04 4.02
N ARG A 78 4.19 5.25 5.33
CA ARG A 78 4.70 4.28 6.33
C ARG A 78 3.66 3.19 6.56
N GLN A 79 4.12 1.95 6.66
CA GLN A 79 3.27 0.88 7.18
C GLN A 79 2.95 1.18 8.64
N THR A 80 1.67 1.06 8.98
CA THR A 80 1.20 1.11 10.36
C THR A 80 1.20 -0.32 10.90
N ALA A 81 1.80 -0.52 12.08
CA ALA A 81 1.83 -1.82 12.72
C ALA A 81 0.40 -2.31 13.00
N ALA A 82 0.14 -3.59 12.74
CA ALA A 82 -1.03 -4.26 13.31
C ALA A 82 -0.84 -4.30 14.83
N ASN A 83 -1.80 -3.79 15.60
CA ASN A 83 -1.90 -4.23 16.99
C ASN A 83 -2.22 -5.73 16.97
N PRO A 84 -1.58 -6.52 17.85
CA PRO A 84 -1.82 -7.96 17.95
C PRO A 84 -3.28 -8.29 18.22
#